data_AF-A0A2J6X750-F1
#
_entry.id   AF-A0A2J6X750-F1
#
_cell.length_a   1.000
_cell.length_b   1.000
_cell.length_c   1.000
_cell.angle_alpha   90.00
_cell.angle_beta   90.00
_cell.angle_gamma   90.00
#
_symmetry.space_group_name_H-M   'P 1'
#
loop_
_entity.id
_entity.type
_entity.pdbx_description
1 polymer ?
#
loop_
_entity_poly.entity_id
_entity_poly.type
_entity_poly.pdbx_seq_one_letter_code
_entity_poly.pdbx_strand_id
1 'polypeptide(L)'
;MSIEIIKNNREMILKGEIGALLHDIGKCHPDFVGKNSIENTPKDFNHTDIGGFLSDDLINIIKNEKFKLRINGQETDVYKIITEHHKGSGDIINLIKSCDRLDSADDKGIVRKKQSRENTVISSPFGYPKEKIDLQCLEKRFDDLQNTLICFF
;
A
#
# COMPACT_ATOMS: atom_id res chain seq x y z
N MET A 1 26.19 -12.22 16.74
CA MET A 1 24.92 -12.55 17.42
C MET A 1 23.69 -11.93 16.75
N SER A 2 23.71 -10.68 16.22
CA SER A 2 22.53 -10.13 15.50
C SER A 2 22.32 -10.69 14.08
N ILE A 3 23.39 -10.95 13.33
CA ILE A 3 23.28 -11.45 11.93
C ILE A 3 22.66 -12.85 11.87
N GLU A 4 23.04 -13.75 12.78
CA GLU A 4 22.51 -15.11 12.85
C GLU A 4 21.00 -15.10 13.06
N ILE A 5 20.51 -14.22 13.95
CA ILE A 5 19.08 -14.05 14.23
C ILE A 5 18.35 -13.59 12.96
N ILE A 6 18.89 -12.60 12.24
CA ILE A 6 18.29 -12.12 10.98
C ILE A 6 18.25 -13.24 9.94
N LYS A 7 19.34 -13.99 9.77
CA LYS A 7 19.41 -15.11 8.83
C LYS A 7 18.37 -16.19 9.16
N ASN A 8 18.23 -16.53 10.44
CA ASN A 8 17.28 -17.54 10.89
C ASN A 8 15.81 -17.10 10.75
N ASN A 9 15.55 -15.80 10.69
CA ASN A 9 14.21 -15.24 10.50
C ASN A 9 13.98 -14.68 9.08
N ARG A 10 14.89 -14.94 8.13
CA ARG A 10 14.88 -14.32 6.80
C ARG A 10 13.54 -14.46 6.09
N GLU A 11 12.96 -15.66 6.10
CA GLU A 11 11.68 -15.92 5.43
C GLU A 11 10.56 -15.04 6.02
N MET A 12 10.48 -14.94 7.35
CA MET A 12 9.48 -14.12 8.01
C MET A 12 9.69 -12.63 7.75
N ILE A 13 10.94 -12.18 7.75
CA ILE A 13 11.32 -10.80 7.41
C ILE A 13 10.86 -10.50 5.98
N LEU A 14 11.17 -11.36 5.01
CA LEU A 14 10.76 -11.18 3.61
C LEU A 14 9.23 -11.12 3.45
N LYS A 15 8.47 -11.97 4.15
CA LYS A 15 7.00 -11.90 4.11
C LYS A 15 6.47 -10.60 4.73
N GLY A 16 7.08 -10.16 5.83
CA GLY A 16 6.77 -8.87 6.45
C GLY A 16 7.07 -7.70 5.51
N GLU A 17 8.20 -7.73 4.80
CA GLU A 17 8.59 -6.74 3.80
C GLU A 17 7.62 -6.71 2.61
N ILE A 18 7.20 -7.87 2.11
CA ILE A 18 6.16 -7.96 1.08
C ILE A 18 4.86 -7.31 1.56
N GLY A 19 4.43 -7.63 2.79
CA GLY A 19 3.28 -6.98 3.43
C GLY A 19 3.42 -5.47 3.53
N ALA A 20 4.59 -4.98 3.97
CA ALA A 20 4.89 -3.56 4.07
C ALA A 20 4.92 -2.87 2.70
N LEU A 21 5.47 -3.48 1.67
CA LEU A 21 5.51 -2.91 0.31
C LEU A 21 4.12 -2.83 -0.32
N LEU A 22 3.26 -3.81 -0.04
CA LEU A 22 1.92 -3.90 -0.64
C LEU A 22 0.82 -3.20 0.17
N HIS A 23 1.08 -2.80 1.42
CA HIS A 23 0.04 -2.30 2.34
C HIS A 23 -0.79 -1.15 1.76
N ASP A 24 -0.15 -0.34 0.91
CA ASP A 24 -0.72 0.85 0.27
C ASP A 24 -1.02 0.66 -1.22
N ILE A 25 -1.01 -0.57 -1.74
CA ILE A 25 -1.20 -0.86 -3.17
C ILE A 25 -2.45 -0.19 -3.75
N GLY A 26 -3.54 -0.10 -2.98
CA GLY A 26 -4.78 0.56 -3.40
C GLY A 26 -4.65 2.07 -3.65
N LYS A 27 -3.59 2.73 -3.16
CA LYS A 27 -3.34 4.15 -3.45
C LYS A 27 -2.94 4.39 -4.91
N CYS A 28 -2.51 3.34 -5.62
CA CYS A 28 -2.19 3.38 -7.05
C CYS A 28 -3.47 3.38 -7.92
N HIS A 29 -4.64 3.09 -7.37
CA HIS A 29 -5.90 3.13 -8.11
C HIS A 29 -6.34 4.59 -8.40
N PRO A 30 -6.85 4.92 -9.59
CA PRO A 30 -7.29 6.28 -9.94
C PRO A 30 -8.30 6.89 -8.97
N ASP A 31 -9.21 6.08 -8.43
CA ASP A 31 -10.20 6.53 -7.45
C ASP A 31 -9.58 7.05 -6.15
N PHE A 32 -8.35 6.62 -5.81
CA PHE A 32 -7.63 7.21 -4.69
C PHE A 32 -7.37 8.70 -4.93
N VAL A 33 -6.97 9.08 -6.15
CA VAL A 33 -6.79 10.48 -6.53
C VAL A 33 -8.15 11.19 -6.56
N GLY A 34 -9.16 10.54 -7.15
CA GLY A 34 -10.53 11.05 -7.21
C GLY A 34 -11.12 11.41 -5.84
N LYS A 35 -11.05 10.51 -4.86
CA LYS A 35 -11.46 10.69 -3.46
C LYS A 35 -10.70 11.82 -2.76
N ASN A 36 -9.40 11.92 -2.99
CA ASN A 36 -8.55 12.92 -2.32
C ASN A 36 -8.51 14.29 -3.02
N SER A 37 -9.09 14.40 -4.21
CA SER A 37 -9.18 15.63 -4.99
C SER A 37 -10.18 16.66 -4.42
N ILE A 38 -10.21 17.84 -5.02
CA ILE A 38 -11.23 18.88 -4.76
C ILE A 38 -12.63 18.34 -5.09
N GLU A 39 -12.77 17.61 -6.19
CA GLU A 39 -14.02 17.07 -6.68
C GLU A 39 -14.56 15.93 -5.79
N ASN A 40 -13.68 15.25 -5.04
CA ASN A 40 -14.02 14.15 -4.12
C ASN A 40 -14.95 13.12 -4.81
N THR A 41 -14.55 12.69 -6.00
CA THR A 41 -15.31 11.80 -6.87
C THR A 41 -14.40 10.68 -7.35
N PRO A 42 -14.63 9.42 -6.92
CA PRO A 42 -15.77 8.98 -6.10
C PRO A 42 -15.71 9.48 -4.66
N LYS A 43 -16.88 9.61 -4.03
CA LYS A 43 -16.99 10.02 -2.61
C LYS A 43 -16.51 8.93 -1.67
N ASP A 44 -16.63 7.67 -2.09
CA ASP A 44 -16.33 6.49 -1.31
C ASP A 44 -15.33 5.63 -2.06
N PHE A 45 -14.11 5.61 -1.53
CA PHE A 45 -13.02 4.76 -1.92
C PHE A 45 -12.20 4.52 -0.65
N ASN A 46 -11.86 3.25 -0.40
CA ASN A 46 -11.00 2.86 0.68
C ASN A 46 -9.88 2.02 0.09
N HIS A 47 -8.64 2.53 0.13
CA HIS A 47 -7.50 1.83 -0.47
C HIS A 47 -7.14 0.52 0.24
N THR A 48 -7.67 0.29 1.45
CA THR A 48 -7.50 -0.99 2.16
C THR A 48 -8.56 -2.02 1.80
N ASP A 49 -9.64 -1.63 1.12
CA ASP A 49 -10.69 -2.54 0.67
C ASP A 49 -10.34 -3.15 -0.70
N ILE A 50 -9.23 -3.89 -0.72
CA ILE A 50 -8.65 -4.42 -1.95
C ILE A 50 -9.56 -5.40 -2.69
N GLY A 51 -10.55 -6.00 -2.01
CA GLY A 51 -11.55 -6.87 -2.65
C GLY A 51 -12.47 -6.14 -3.62
N GLY A 52 -12.59 -4.81 -3.51
CA GLY A 52 -13.43 -4.01 -4.40
C GLY A 52 -12.80 -3.65 -5.74
N PHE A 53 -11.48 -3.83 -5.91
CA PHE A 53 -10.76 -3.32 -7.09
C PHE A 53 -9.54 -4.13 -7.54
N LEU A 54 -8.96 -5.01 -6.71
CA LEU A 54 -7.92 -5.93 -7.19
C LEU A 54 -8.56 -7.15 -7.87
N SER A 55 -7.83 -7.75 -8.81
CA SER A 55 -8.23 -9.02 -9.41
C SER A 55 -8.32 -10.15 -8.39
N ASP A 56 -9.28 -11.04 -8.58
CA ASP A 56 -9.46 -12.23 -7.72
C ASP A 56 -8.20 -13.10 -7.69
N ASP A 57 -7.51 -13.22 -8.83
CA ASP A 57 -6.26 -13.98 -8.95
C ASP A 57 -5.18 -13.43 -8.00
N LEU A 58 -4.97 -12.11 -8.00
CA LEU A 58 -4.00 -11.48 -7.11
C LEU A 58 -4.42 -11.60 -5.65
N ILE A 59 -5.71 -11.44 -5.34
CA ILE A 59 -6.23 -11.62 -3.98
C ILE A 59 -5.99 -13.05 -3.49
N ASN A 60 -6.23 -14.06 -4.33
CA ASN A 60 -6.01 -15.46 -4.01
C ASN A 60 -4.53 -15.76 -3.76
N ILE A 61 -3.64 -15.16 -4.54
CA ILE A 61 -2.19 -15.24 -4.32
C ILE A 61 -1.83 -14.60 -2.97
N ILE A 62 -2.29 -13.39 -2.68
CA ILE A 62 -1.98 -12.67 -1.44
C ILE A 62 -2.50 -13.42 -0.19
N LYS A 63 -3.64 -14.10 -0.30
CA LYS A 63 -4.22 -14.94 0.76
C LYS A 63 -3.56 -16.31 0.91
N ASN A 64 -2.61 -16.66 0.03
CA ASN A 64 -1.98 -17.97 0.05
C ASN A 64 -1.25 -18.22 1.38
N GLU A 65 -1.31 -19.46 1.88
CA GLU A 65 -0.64 -19.90 3.11
C GLU A 65 0.87 -19.57 3.13
N LYS A 66 1.53 -19.52 1.96
CA LYS A 66 2.93 -19.12 1.82
C LYS A 66 3.18 -17.70 2.35
N PHE A 67 2.19 -16.81 2.37
CA PHE A 67 2.30 -15.44 2.87
C PHE A 67 1.83 -15.27 4.31
N LYS A 68 1.64 -16.37 5.06
CA LYS A 68 1.42 -16.30 6.51
C LYS A 68 2.72 -16.06 7.27
N LEU A 69 2.61 -15.28 8.33
CA LEU A 69 3.68 -14.95 9.26
C LEU A 69 3.19 -15.10 10.70
N ARG A 70 4.08 -15.60 11.57
CA ARG A 70 3.77 -15.85 12.98
C ARG A 70 4.84 -15.29 13.91
N ILE A 71 4.55 -14.20 14.62
CA ILE A 71 5.47 -13.60 15.60
C ILE A 71 4.81 -13.64 16.98
N ASN A 72 5.58 -13.99 18.01
CA ASN A 72 5.11 -14.09 19.40
C ASN A 72 3.84 -14.95 19.58
N GLY A 73 3.69 -15.99 18.75
CA GLY A 73 2.52 -16.86 18.76
C GLY A 73 1.28 -16.30 18.05
N GLN A 74 1.27 -15.03 17.65
CA GLN A 74 0.22 -14.40 16.84
C GLN A 74 0.45 -14.66 15.35
N GLU A 75 -0.59 -15.10 14.65
CA GLU A 75 -0.57 -15.31 13.20
C GLU A 75 -1.22 -14.14 12.47
N THR A 76 -0.59 -13.69 11.39
CA THR A 76 -1.16 -12.77 10.42
C THR A 76 -0.71 -13.17 9.02
N ASP A 77 -1.17 -12.45 8.01
CA ASP A 77 -0.82 -12.65 6.61
C ASP A 77 -0.72 -11.30 5.89
N VAL A 78 -0.19 -11.34 4.67
CA VAL A 78 -0.06 -10.13 3.83
C VAL A 78 -1.43 -9.48 3.58
N TYR A 79 -2.50 -10.28 3.41
CA TYR A 79 -3.86 -9.76 3.21
C TYR A 79 -4.33 -8.89 4.38
N LYS A 80 -4.15 -9.36 5.62
CA LYS A 80 -4.48 -8.61 6.84
C LYS A 80 -3.60 -7.38 7.02
N ILE A 81 -2.32 -7.46 6.66
CA ILE A 81 -1.45 -6.28 6.68
C ILE A 81 -2.03 -5.19 5.77
N ILE A 82 -2.43 -5.52 4.55
CA ILE A 82 -3.03 -4.55 3.63
C ILE A 82 -4.39 -4.05 4.14
N THR A 83 -5.28 -4.95 4.53
CA THR A 83 -6.68 -4.59 4.85
C THR A 83 -6.84 -3.93 6.22
N GLU A 84 -5.96 -4.21 7.17
CA GLU A 84 -6.12 -3.83 8.57
C GLU A 84 -5.06 -2.83 9.10
N HIS A 85 -4.09 -2.38 8.28
CA HIS A 85 -3.05 -1.46 8.76
C HIS A 85 -3.55 -0.10 9.27
N HIS A 86 -4.83 0.30 9.08
CA HIS A 86 -5.38 1.48 9.80
C HIS A 86 -6.04 1.13 11.13
N LYS A 87 -6.82 0.05 11.18
CA LYS A 87 -7.78 -0.22 12.27
C LYS A 87 -7.58 -1.56 13.01
N GLY A 88 -6.80 -2.49 12.48
CA GLY A 88 -6.55 -3.80 13.09
C GLY A 88 -5.69 -3.76 14.34
N SER A 89 -5.45 -4.92 14.94
CA SER A 89 -4.59 -5.07 16.10
C SER A 89 -3.77 -6.35 15.97
N GLY A 90 -2.60 -6.36 16.61
CA GLY A 90 -1.64 -7.46 16.57
C GLY A 90 -0.22 -6.92 16.47
N ASP A 91 0.76 -7.68 16.94
CA ASP A 91 2.14 -7.22 17.10
C ASP A 91 2.70 -6.70 15.76
N ILE A 92 2.47 -7.44 14.69
CA ILE A 92 2.97 -7.12 13.34
C ILE A 92 2.18 -5.98 12.71
N ILE A 93 0.85 -5.98 12.83
CA ILE A 93 0.00 -4.90 12.31
C ILE A 93 0.35 -3.58 13.01
N ASN A 94 0.61 -3.61 14.33
CA ASN A 94 1.04 -2.45 15.10
C ASN A 94 2.44 -1.99 14.74
N LEU A 95 3.35 -2.91 14.41
CA LEU A 95 4.68 -2.58 13.90
C LEU A 95 4.57 -1.87 12.54
N ILE A 96 3.84 -2.44 11.59
CA ILE A 96 3.60 -1.84 10.26
C ILE A 96 2.97 -0.45 10.38
N LYS A 97 1.94 -0.30 11.23
CA LYS A 97 1.36 1.00 11.58
C LYS A 97 2.38 2.04 12.04
N SER A 98 3.31 1.61 12.87
CA SER A 98 4.34 2.49 13.41
C SER A 98 5.30 2.93 12.30
N CYS A 99 5.69 2.00 11.43
CA CYS A 99 6.53 2.28 10.26
C CYS A 99 5.83 3.22 9.26
N ASP A 100 4.58 2.95 8.85
CA ASP A 100 3.81 3.79 7.92
C ASP A 100 3.63 5.23 8.46
N ARG A 101 3.43 5.38 9.77
CA ARG A 101 3.35 6.71 10.41
C ARG A 101 4.66 7.48 10.37
N LEU A 102 5.79 6.80 10.60
CA LEU A 102 7.11 7.42 10.52
C LEU A 102 7.38 7.91 9.09
N ASP A 103 7.14 7.03 8.11
CA ASP A 103 7.31 7.33 6.69
C ASP A 103 6.41 8.50 6.25
N SER A 104 5.13 8.49 6.66
CA SER A 104 4.19 9.56 6.35
C SER A 104 4.58 10.94 6.90
N ALA A 105 5.30 11.00 8.03
CA ALA A 105 5.76 12.26 8.62
C ALA A 105 6.93 12.86 7.84
N ASP A 106 7.81 12.00 7.33
CA ASP A 106 9.02 12.38 6.59
C ASP A 106 8.72 12.66 5.11
N ASP A 107 7.85 11.86 4.47
CA ASP A 107 7.61 11.91 3.01
C ASP A 107 6.74 13.08 2.55
N LYS A 108 5.73 13.47 3.34
CA LYS A 108 4.59 14.19 2.76
C LYS A 108 4.73 15.70 2.81
N GLY A 109 5.61 16.24 3.67
CA GLY A 109 5.48 17.63 4.10
C GLY A 109 4.04 17.92 4.55
N ILE A 110 3.69 19.19 4.78
CA ILE A 110 2.29 19.54 5.08
C ILE A 110 1.62 19.97 3.78
N VAL A 111 0.94 19.04 3.09
CA VAL A 111 0.08 19.38 1.95
C VAL A 111 -1.19 20.07 2.46
N ARG A 112 -1.24 21.41 2.35
CA ARG A 112 -2.36 22.22 2.86
C ARG A 112 -3.51 22.41 1.88
N LYS A 113 -3.33 22.02 0.61
CA LYS A 113 -4.31 22.30 -0.46
C LYS A 113 -4.50 21.07 -1.34
N LYS A 114 -5.75 20.66 -1.48
CA LYS A 114 -6.15 19.61 -2.45
C LYS A 114 -6.00 20.12 -3.88
N GLN A 115 -5.69 19.20 -4.78
CA GLN A 115 -5.63 19.47 -6.22
C GLN A 115 -6.88 18.94 -6.91
N SER A 116 -7.22 19.50 -8.07
CA SER A 116 -8.26 18.94 -8.93
C SER A 116 -7.78 17.60 -9.48
N ARG A 117 -8.66 16.60 -9.59
CA ARG A 117 -8.31 15.32 -10.23
C ARG A 117 -7.91 15.49 -11.70
N GLU A 118 -8.43 16.52 -12.38
CA GLU A 118 -8.12 16.84 -13.79
C GLU A 118 -6.76 17.55 -13.94
N ASN A 119 -6.19 18.02 -12.82
CA ASN A 119 -4.92 18.74 -12.76
C ASN A 119 -4.11 18.39 -11.51
N THR A 120 -3.94 17.10 -11.25
CA THR A 120 -3.09 16.61 -10.17
C THR A 120 -1.63 16.58 -10.61
N VAL A 121 -0.76 17.21 -9.82
CA VAL A 121 0.66 17.36 -10.14
C VAL A 121 1.53 16.91 -8.97
N ILE A 122 2.54 16.08 -9.26
CA ILE A 122 3.66 15.81 -8.35
C ILE A 122 4.52 17.06 -8.31
N SER A 123 4.66 17.63 -7.11
CA SER A 123 5.48 18.82 -6.87
C SER A 123 6.76 18.46 -6.11
N SER A 124 7.81 19.24 -6.31
CA SER A 124 8.99 19.21 -5.44
C SER A 124 8.63 19.59 -4.00
N PRO A 125 9.52 19.34 -3.01
CA PRO A 125 9.34 19.81 -1.64
C PRO A 125 9.15 21.33 -1.52
N PHE A 126 9.59 22.10 -2.52
CA PHE A 126 9.43 23.57 -2.59
C PHE A 126 8.19 24.01 -3.38
N GLY A 127 7.30 23.09 -3.76
CA GLY A 127 6.05 23.39 -4.47
C GLY A 127 6.18 23.58 -5.98
N TYR A 128 7.37 23.41 -6.56
CA TYR A 128 7.53 23.45 -8.02
C TYR A 128 6.92 22.22 -8.71
N PRO A 129 6.04 22.39 -9.70
CA PRO A 129 5.41 21.28 -10.41
C PRO A 129 6.43 20.49 -11.24
N LYS A 130 6.54 19.18 -11.02
CA LYS A 130 7.46 18.29 -11.76
C LYS A 130 6.74 17.47 -12.83
N GLU A 131 5.63 16.82 -12.46
CA GLU A 131 4.96 15.86 -13.33
C GLU A 131 3.44 15.94 -13.12
N LYS A 132 2.68 16.05 -14.22
CA LYS A 132 1.23 15.94 -14.17
C LYS A 132 0.83 14.46 -14.19
N ILE A 133 -0.04 14.07 -13.27
CA ILE A 133 -0.64 12.74 -13.25
C ILE A 133 -1.75 12.68 -14.29
N ASP A 134 -1.62 11.74 -15.22
CA ASP A 134 -2.70 11.30 -16.10
C ASP A 134 -3.38 10.07 -15.47
N LEU A 135 -4.67 10.21 -15.14
CA LEU A 135 -5.43 9.15 -14.50
C LEU A 135 -5.62 7.92 -15.40
N GLN A 136 -5.70 8.10 -16.73
CA GLN A 136 -5.78 6.96 -17.65
C GLN A 136 -4.46 6.19 -17.69
N CYS A 137 -3.33 6.90 -17.63
CA CYS A 137 -2.02 6.28 -17.51
C CYS A 137 -1.87 5.56 -16.15
N LEU A 138 -2.40 6.14 -15.07
CA LEU A 138 -2.37 5.55 -13.74
C LEU A 138 -3.18 4.24 -13.67
N GLU A 139 -4.37 4.21 -14.27
CA GLU A 139 -5.19 2.99 -14.38
C GLU A 139 -4.42 1.87 -15.09
N LYS A 140 -3.83 2.17 -16.25
CA LYS A 140 -3.00 1.20 -16.97
C LYS A 140 -1.81 0.71 -16.13
N ARG A 141 -1.11 1.61 -15.42
CA ARG A 141 0.00 1.23 -14.54
C ARG A 141 -0.46 0.34 -13.39
N PHE A 142 -1.66 0.57 -12.88
CA PHE A 142 -2.26 -0.26 -11.86
C PHE A 142 -2.54 -1.67 -12.38
N ASP A 143 -3.14 -1.80 -13.56
CA ASP A 143 -3.37 -3.10 -14.21
C ASP A 143 -2.06 -3.83 -14.54
N ASP A 144 -1.07 -3.11 -15.08
CA ASP A 144 0.27 -3.65 -15.37
C ASP A 144 0.95 -4.15 -14.09
N LEU A 145 0.82 -3.42 -12.97
CA LEU A 145 1.33 -3.84 -11.66
C LEU A 145 0.65 -5.13 -11.20
N GLN A 146 -0.67 -5.22 -11.29
CA GLN A 146 -1.40 -6.43 -10.90
C GLN A 146 -0.95 -7.64 -11.73
N ASN A 147 -0.92 -7.51 -13.05
CA ASN A 147 -0.48 -8.57 -13.96
C ASN A 147 0.96 -9.02 -13.66
N THR A 148 1.84 -8.05 -13.42
CA THR A 148 3.24 -8.32 -13.06
C THR A 148 3.33 -9.13 -11.76
N LEU A 149 2.60 -8.73 -10.72
CA LEU A 149 2.58 -9.45 -9.44
C LEU A 149 2.01 -10.87 -9.58
N ILE A 150 0.96 -11.05 -10.39
CA ILE A 150 0.37 -12.37 -10.68
C ILE A 150 1.39 -13.28 -11.39
N CYS A 151 2.15 -12.75 -12.36
CA CYS A 151 3.16 -13.54 -13.05
C CYS A 151 4.40 -13.85 -12.20
N PHE A 152 4.70 -13.03 -11.19
CA PHE A 152 5.88 -13.21 -10.34
C PHE A 152 5.68 -14.20 -9.19
N PHE A 153 4.46 -14.31 -8.65
CA PHE A 153 4.16 -15.16 -7.48
C PHE A 153 3.68 -16.56 -7.88
#